data_AF-A0A6G3WSC4-F1
#
_entry.id   AF-A0A6G3WSC4-F1
#
_cell.length_a   1.000
_cell.length_b   1.000
_cell.length_c   1.000
_cell.angle_alpha   90.00
_cell.angle_beta   90.00
_cell.angle_gamma   90.00
#
_symmetry.space_group_name_H-M   'P 1'
#
loop_
_entity.id
_entity.type
_entity.pdbx_description
1 polymer ?
#
loop_
_entity_poly.entity_id
_entity_poly.type
_entity_poly.pdbx_seq_one_letter_code
_entity_poly.pdbx_strand_id
1 'polypeptide(L)'
;VGQKVAITSNRPQTTRHTVRGIVHRDDAQLILVDTPGLHKPRTLLGERLNDVVRTTWAEVDVIGFCLPADQKLGPGDKYIVKELAGIRKTP
;
A
#
# COMPACT_ATOMS: atom_id res chain seq x y z
N VAL A 1 5.77 -1.28 -15.24
CA VAL A 1 6.42 -2.60 -15.44
C VAL A 1 5.63 -3.34 -16.50
N GLY A 2 6.21 -3.62 -17.67
CA GLY A 2 5.51 -4.23 -18.81
C GLY A 2 5.27 -5.75 -18.69
N GLN A 3 5.60 -6.33 -17.54
CA GLN A 3 5.40 -7.75 -17.23
C GLN A 3 4.84 -7.91 -15.81
N LYS A 4 4.16 -9.04 -15.58
CA LYS A 4 3.45 -9.34 -14.33
C LYS A 4 4.44 -9.60 -13.19
N VAL A 5 4.73 -8.55 -12.40
CA VAL A 5 5.64 -8.62 -11.24
C VAL A 5 4.88 -8.75 -9.90
N ALA A 6 3.55 -8.55 -9.90
CA ALA A 6 2.70 -8.66 -8.71
C ALA A 6 1.78 -9.89 -8.74
N ILE A 7 1.59 -10.52 -7.57
CA ILE A 7 0.66 -11.63 -7.37
C ILE A 7 -0.77 -11.08 -7.39
N THR A 8 -1.44 -11.19 -8.54
CA THR A 8 -2.86 -10.84 -8.65
C THR A 8 -3.71 -12.02 -8.18
N SER A 9 -4.56 -11.85 -7.17
CA SER A 9 -5.59 -12.83 -6.77
C SER A 9 -6.89 -12.12 -6.44
N ASN A 10 -8.01 -12.78 -6.71
CA ASN A 10 -9.36 -12.28 -6.40
C ASN A 10 -9.72 -12.44 -4.90
N ARG A 11 -8.78 -12.90 -4.06
CA ARG A 11 -8.95 -13.03 -2.61
C ARG A 11 -8.50 -11.72 -1.93
N PRO A 12 -9.27 -11.14 -1.01
CA PRO A 12 -8.78 -10.04 -0.18
C PRO A 12 -7.49 -10.43 0.54
N GLN A 13 -6.52 -9.51 0.64
CA GLN A 13 -5.22 -9.70 1.31
C GLN A 13 -4.30 -10.76 0.70
N THR A 14 -4.06 -10.64 -0.61
CA THR A 14 -3.14 -11.50 -1.35
C THR A 14 -1.66 -11.26 -1.01
N THR A 15 -1.29 -10.02 -0.70
CA THR A 15 0.09 -9.62 -0.42
C THR A 15 0.31 -9.64 1.09
N ARG A 16 1.06 -10.63 1.60
CA ARG A 16 1.45 -10.75 3.03
C ARG A 16 2.89 -10.28 3.31
N HIS A 17 3.66 -10.05 2.26
CA HIS A 17 5.01 -9.49 2.28
C HIS A 17 5.07 -8.34 1.28
N THR A 18 5.75 -7.25 1.62
CA THR A 18 5.94 -6.10 0.73
C THR A 18 6.63 -6.54 -0.56
N VAL A 19 5.96 -6.36 -1.72
CA VAL A 19 6.53 -6.69 -3.03
C VAL A 19 7.14 -5.43 -3.63
N ARG A 20 8.40 -5.50 -4.08
CA ARG A 20 9.10 -4.40 -4.75
C ARG A 20 9.24 -4.70 -6.23
N GLY A 21 8.57 -3.91 -7.07
CA GLY A 21 8.73 -3.93 -8.52
C GLY A 21 9.65 -2.81 -8.98
N ILE A 22 10.65 -3.13 -9.79
CA ILE A 22 11.60 -2.14 -10.29
C ILE A 22 11.23 -1.76 -11.73
N VAL A 23 11.03 -0.47 -11.98
CA VAL A 23 10.91 0.11 -13.33
C VAL A 23 12.18 0.88 -13.61
N HIS A 24 12.97 0.41 -14.55
CA HIS A 24 14.14 1.13 -15.03
C HIS A 24 13.78 1.99 -16.24
N ARG A 25 14.34 3.20 -16.30
CA ARG A 25 14.27 4.15 -17.41
C ARG A 25 15.68 4.71 -17.63
N ASP A 26 15.91 5.34 -18.78
CA ASP A 26 17.25 5.82 -19.15
C ASP A 26 17.82 6.87 -18.18
N ASP A 27 16.95 7.63 -17.52
CA ASP A 27 17.30 8.74 -16.62
C ASP A 27 16.94 8.48 -15.14
N ALA A 28 16.28 7.36 -14.84
CA ALA A 28 15.72 7.12 -13.51
C ALA A 28 15.41 5.64 -13.23
N GLN A 29 15.24 5.34 -11.94
CA GLN A 29 14.69 4.06 -11.49
C GLN A 29 13.57 4.30 -10.49
N LEU A 30 12.43 3.64 -10.71
CA LEU A 30 11.28 3.70 -9.83
C LEU A 30 11.10 2.36 -9.12
N ILE A 31 11.02 2.39 -7.80
CA ILE A 31 10.72 1.23 -6.98
C ILE A 31 9.24 1.32 -6.57
N LEU A 32 8.42 0.50 -7.21
CA LEU A 32 7.00 0.35 -6.86
C LEU A 32 6.88 -0.60 -5.69
N VAL A 33 6.29 -0.13 -4.59
CA VAL A 33 6.15 -0.91 -3.37
C VAL A 33 4.67 -1.24 -3.17
N ASP A 34 4.31 -2.52 -3.29
CA ASP A 34 2.96 -3.00 -3.03
C ASP A 34 2.82 -3.46 -1.57
N THR A 35 1.84 -2.92 -0.86
CA THR A 35 1.59 -3.19 0.56
C THR A 35 0.28 -3.97 0.73
N PRO A 36 0.16 -4.79 1.79
CA PRO A 36 -1.12 -5.38 2.18
C PRO A 36 -2.22 -4.31 2.33
N GLY A 37 -3.48 -4.69 2.07
CA GLY A 37 -4.62 -3.80 2.28
C GLY A 37 -4.80 -3.45 3.77
N LEU A 38 -4.74 -2.16 4.09
CA LEU A 38 -4.98 -1.68 5.45
C LEU A 38 -6.46 -1.89 5.81
N HIS A 39 -6.70 -2.45 6.99
CA HIS A 39 -8.05 -2.68 7.49
C HIS A 39 -8.05 -2.62 9.01
N LYS A 40 -9.23 -2.43 9.62
CA LYS A 40 -9.37 -2.52 11.08
C LYS A 40 -9.05 -3.95 11.52
N PRO A 41 -7.96 -4.19 12.28
CA PRO A 41 -7.56 -5.53 12.62
C PRO A 41 -8.56 -6.13 13.61
N ARG A 42 -8.89 -7.41 13.44
CA ARG A 42 -9.73 -8.19 14.35
C ARG A 42 -8.95 -9.35 15.00
N THR A 43 -7.69 -9.49 14.64
CA THR A 43 -6.77 -10.55 15.05
C THR A 43 -5.34 -10.02 15.12
N LEU A 44 -4.48 -10.68 15.89
CA LEU A 44 -3.05 -10.34 16.00
C LEU A 44 -2.32 -10.37 14.65
N LEU A 45 -2.74 -11.26 13.73
CA LEU A 45 -2.20 -11.28 12.37
C LEU A 45 -2.54 -9.98 11.61
N GLY A 46 -3.78 -9.49 11.75
CA GLY A 46 -4.18 -8.22 11.14
C GLY A 46 -3.40 -7.03 11.70
N GLU A 47 -3.12 -7.03 13.00
CA GLU A 47 -2.27 -5.99 13.64
C GLU A 47 -0.87 -6.00 13.05
N ARG A 48 -0.23 -7.17 12.98
CA ARG A 48 1.12 -7.29 12.39
C ARG A 48 1.17 -6.89 10.92
N LEU A 49 0.14 -7.22 10.14
CA LEU A 49 0.06 -6.80 8.74
C LEU A 49 -0.05 -5.27 8.63
N ASN A 50 -0.83 -4.63 9.51
CA ASN A 50 -0.91 -3.17 9.55
C ASN A 50 0.42 -2.52 9.96
N ASP A 51 1.18 -3.14 10.87
CA ASP A 51 2.51 -2.64 11.24
C ASP A 51 3.48 -2.68 10.06
N VAL A 52 3.45 -3.75 9.26
CA VAL A 52 4.25 -3.84 8.01
C VAL A 52 3.87 -2.72 7.04
N VAL A 53 2.58 -2.43 6.88
CA VAL A 53 2.10 -1.34 6.01
C VAL A 53 2.64 0.02 6.51
N ARG A 54 2.53 0.29 7.81
CA ARG A 54 3.00 1.54 8.41
C ARG A 54 4.51 1.73 8.31
N THR A 55 5.28 0.66 8.54
CA THR A 55 6.75 0.70 8.34
C THR A 55 7.08 1.00 6.89
N THR A 56 6.37 0.37 5.94
CA THR A 56 6.59 0.62 4.51
C THR A 56 6.31 2.06 4.13
N TRP A 57 5.27 2.69 4.69
CA TRP A 57 4.96 4.10 4.43
C TRP A 57 6.07 5.06 4.86
N ALA A 58 6.86 4.71 5.88
CA ALA A 58 7.99 5.54 6.33
C ALA A 58 9.23 5.42 5.43
N GLU A 59 9.29 4.41 4.56
CA GLU A 59 10.43 4.13 3.67
C GLU A 59 10.25 4.68 2.26
N VAL A 60 9.05 5.18 1.89
CA VAL A 60 8.74 5.59 0.51
C VAL A 60 8.64 7.11 0.37
N ASP A 61 9.13 7.61 -0.76
CA ASP A 61 9.11 9.04 -1.08
C ASP A 61 7.68 9.56 -1.36
N VAL A 62 6.86 8.70 -1.97
CA VAL A 62 5.49 9.03 -2.39
C VAL A 62 4.54 7.87 -2.12
N ILE A 63 3.37 8.17 -1.59
CA ILE A 63 2.30 7.19 -1.34
C ILE A 63 1.13 7.46 -2.30
N GLY A 64 0.76 6.44 -3.08
CA GLY A 64 -0.45 6.45 -3.91
C GLY A 64 -1.62 5.77 -3.18
N PHE A 65 -2.71 6.51 -2.94
CA PHE A 65 -3.93 5.94 -2.37
C PHE A 65 -4.98 5.71 -3.45
N CYS A 66 -5.24 4.45 -3.78
CA CYS A 66 -6.17 4.05 -4.83
C CYS A 66 -7.54 3.67 -4.25
N LEU A 67 -8.61 4.18 -4.87
CA LEU A 67 -10.00 3.94 -4.49
C LEU A 67 -10.81 3.51 -5.72
N PRO A 68 -11.83 2.65 -5.57
CA PRO A 68 -12.77 2.37 -6.64
C PRO A 68 -13.49 3.64 -7.10
N ALA A 69 -13.50 3.90 -8.41
CA ALA A 69 -14.10 5.10 -8.97
C ALA A 69 -15.64 5.09 -8.95
N ASP A 70 -16.24 3.92 -8.80
CA ASP A 70 -17.68 3.65 -8.88
C ASP A 70 -18.37 3.51 -7.52
N GLN A 71 -17.62 3.68 -6.42
CA GLN A 71 -18.14 3.49 -5.06
C GLN A 71 -18.10 4.78 -4.25
N LYS A 72 -19.03 4.89 -3.29
CA LYS A 72 -19.02 5.98 -2.31
C LYS A 72 -17.94 5.73 -1.27
N LEU A 73 -17.28 6.82 -0.84
CA LEU A 73 -16.30 6.78 0.24
C LEU A 73 -16.90 6.26 1.54
N GLY A 74 -16.37 5.15 2.02
CA GLY A 74 -16.78 4.51 3.26
C GLY A 74 -16.01 5.00 4.49
N PRO A 75 -16.38 4.51 5.69
CA PRO A 75 -15.64 4.79 6.92
C PRO A 75 -14.18 4.32 6.87
N GLY A 76 -13.89 3.22 6.15
CA GLY A 76 -12.55 2.69 5.97
C GLY A 76 -11.64 3.65 5.18
N ASP A 77 -12.15 4.21 4.08
CA ASP A 77 -11.39 5.15 3.26
C ASP A 77 -11.05 6.42 4.06
N LYS A 78 -12.02 6.95 4.80
CA LYS A 78 -11.82 8.12 5.68
C LYS A 78 -10.79 7.85 6.76
N TYR A 79 -10.77 6.63 7.31
CA TYR A 79 -9.75 6.23 8.29
C TYR A 79 -8.36 6.21 7.67
N ILE A 80 -8.18 5.59 6.50
CA ILE A 80 -6.89 5.51 5.81
C ILE A 80 -6.39 6.91 5.43
N VAL A 81 -7.25 7.77 4.88
CA VAL A 81 -6.89 9.16 4.54
C VAL A 81 -6.41 9.93 5.78
N LYS A 82 -7.07 9.74 6.94
CA LYS A 82 -6.67 10.39 8.18
C LYS A 82 -5.30 9.91 8.67
N GLU A 83 -5.02 8.62 8.59
CA GLU A 83 -3.70 8.06 8.93
C GLU A 83 -2.63 8.64 7.99
N LEU A 84 -2.87 8.62 6.67
CA LEU A 84 -1.95 9.14 5.66
C LEU A 84 -1.67 10.65 5.83
N ALA A 85 -2.68 11.44 6.17
CA ALA A 85 -2.53 12.88 6.44
C ALA A 85 -1.66 13.16 7.68
N GLY A 86 -1.54 12.19 8.60
CA GLY A 86 -0.67 12.29 9.78
C GLY A 86 0.80 12.00 9.49
N ILE A 87 1.13 11.45 8.33
CA ILE A 87 2.50 11.14 7.92
C ILE A 87 3.19 12.45 7.53
N ARG A 88 4.16 12.89 8.34
CA ARG A 88 5.02 14.03 7.98
C ARG A 88 5.93 13.61 6.83
N LYS A 89 6.21 14.57 5.93
CA LYS A 89 7.03 14.36 4.73
C LYS A 89 8.21 13.43 5.01
N THR A 90 8.23 12.31 4.29
CA THR A 90 9.41 11.47 4.13
C THR A 90 10.53 12.35 3.52
N PRO A 91 11.81 12.14 3.92
CA PRO A 91 12.95 12.96 3.51
C PRO A 91 13.00 13.33 2.03
#